data_AF-X0WBI4-F1
#
_entry.id   AF-X0WBI4-F1
#
_cell.length_a   1.000
_cell.length_b   1.000
_cell.length_c   1.000
_cell.angle_alpha   90.00
_cell.angle_beta   90.00
_cell.angle_gamma   90.00
#
_symmetry.space_group_name_H-M   'P 1'
#
loop_
_entity.id
_entity.type
_entity.pdbx_description
1 polymer ?
#
loop_
_entity_poly.entity_id
_entity_poly.type
_entity_poly.pdbx_seq_one_letter_code
_entity_poly.pdbx_strand_id
1 'polypeptide(L)'
;VVLFSMLYLLEDLGYMARAAFVVDRLMGRVGLEGRAFVALLSSYACAVPGIMATRTLPSPRDRLVTILVAPLMTCSARLPVYALLIGAFVPATTVWGPIGLQGLVLLGLYALGGFAALATAAILKKTVLPGEALPFTMELPSYRLPPVRLVASQVWGSAWAFLKRAGTIILLVSMVLWALLTFPRLDRTAEIGDTEYARASLEQSVAGRMGHAIEPLITPLGFDWKIGVGLVASLAAREVIV
;
A
#
# COMPACT_ATOMS: atom_id res chain seq x y z
N VAL A 1 -9.78 4.27 -11.71
CA VAL A 1 -9.92 4.76 -13.11
C VAL A 1 -9.05 5.98 -13.34
N VAL A 2 -9.28 7.10 -12.65
CA VAL A 2 -8.49 8.36 -12.82
C VAL A 2 -6.98 8.14 -12.74
N LEU A 3 -6.50 7.43 -11.71
CA LEU A 3 -5.08 7.10 -11.56
C LEU A 3 -4.52 6.33 -12.76
N PHE A 4 -5.19 5.26 -13.19
CA PHE A 4 -4.77 4.46 -14.34
C PHE A 4 -4.78 5.29 -15.63
N SER A 5 -5.78 6.14 -15.83
CA SER A 5 -5.83 7.06 -16.98
C SER A 5 -4.63 7.99 -17.01
N MET A 6 -4.28 8.57 -15.87
CA MET A 6 -3.15 9.49 -15.78
C MET A 6 -1.80 8.76 -15.95
N LEU A 7 -1.68 7.55 -15.41
CA LEU A 7 -0.48 6.72 -15.57
C LEU A 7 -0.27 6.32 -17.04
N TYR A 8 -1.30 5.78 -17.71
CA TYR A 8 -1.22 5.39 -19.12
C TYR A 8 -0.97 6.60 -20.03
N LEU A 9 -1.56 7.75 -19.72
CA LEU A 9 -1.28 8.98 -20.44
C LEU A 9 0.21 9.36 -20.32
N LEU A 10 0.78 9.34 -19.10
CA LEU A 10 2.19 9.66 -18.88
C LEU A 10 3.15 8.62 -19.50
N GLU A 11 2.73 7.36 -19.56
CA GLU A 11 3.48 6.27 -20.18
C GLU A 11 3.49 6.41 -21.71
N ASP A 12 2.32 6.53 -22.34
CA ASP A 12 2.17 6.62 -23.79
C ASP A 12 2.73 7.93 -24.38
N LEU A 13 2.71 9.04 -23.62
CA LEU A 13 3.39 10.29 -24.00
C LEU A 13 4.93 10.16 -23.99
N GLY A 14 5.48 9.08 -23.44
CA GLY A 14 6.92 8.89 -23.27
C GLY A 14 7.52 9.73 -22.13
N TYR A 15 6.69 10.32 -21.25
CA TYR A 15 7.16 11.08 -20.10
C TYR A 15 7.82 10.16 -19.07
N MET A 16 7.24 8.96 -18.85
CA MET A 16 7.81 7.95 -17.96
C MET A 16 9.21 7.48 -18.39
N ALA A 17 9.45 7.33 -19.70
CA ALA A 17 10.76 6.95 -20.23
C ALA A 17 11.83 8.04 -19.96
N ARG A 18 11.46 9.32 -20.07
CA ARG A 18 12.36 10.44 -19.73
C ARG A 18 12.57 10.58 -18.23
N ALA A 19 11.52 10.41 -17.43
CA ALA A 19 11.63 10.43 -15.98
C ALA A 19 12.56 9.32 -15.49
N ALA A 20 12.47 8.12 -16.06
CA ALA A 20 13.39 7.02 -15.80
C ALA A 20 14.84 7.41 -16.14
N PHE A 21 15.09 8.06 -17.29
CA PHE A 21 16.42 8.55 -17.66
C PHE A 21 16.99 9.58 -16.68
N VAL A 22 16.18 10.56 -16.23
CA VAL A 22 16.62 11.58 -15.26
C VAL A 22 16.98 10.97 -13.92
N VAL A 23 16.22 9.97 -13.48
CA VAL A 23 16.41 9.30 -12.17
C VAL A 23 17.41 8.14 -12.27
N ASP A 24 17.83 7.75 -13.48
CA ASP A 24 18.73 6.61 -13.70
C ASP A 24 20.04 6.74 -12.90
N ARG A 25 20.64 7.94 -12.87
CA ARG A 25 21.86 8.17 -12.07
C ARG A 25 21.64 7.97 -10.57
N LEU A 26 20.45 8.30 -10.06
CA LEU A 26 20.11 8.10 -8.65
C LEU A 26 19.82 6.63 -8.35
N MET A 27 19.04 5.97 -9.21
CA MET A 27 18.76 4.52 -9.13
C MET A 27 20.03 3.68 -9.28
N GLY A 28 20.94 4.08 -10.17
CA GLY A 28 22.23 3.43 -10.38
C GLY A 28 23.13 3.46 -9.14
N ARG A 29 23.08 4.52 -8.30
CA ARG A 29 23.78 4.52 -7.00
C ARG A 29 23.23 3.49 -6.03
N VAL A 30 21.94 3.17 -6.13
CA VAL A 30 21.26 2.14 -5.35
C VAL A 30 21.47 0.75 -5.96
N GLY A 31 21.96 0.67 -7.21
CA GLY A 31 22.17 -0.57 -7.95
C GLY A 31 20.93 -1.05 -8.71
N LEU A 32 19.94 -0.18 -8.94
CA LEU A 32 18.72 -0.47 -9.70
C LEU A 32 18.78 0.18 -11.10
N GLU A 33 18.07 -0.44 -12.06
CA GLU A 33 17.84 0.13 -13.38
C GLU A 33 16.83 1.29 -13.32
N GLY A 34 17.02 2.38 -14.09
CA GLY A 34 16.09 3.51 -14.15
C GLY A 34 14.64 3.13 -14.45
N ARG A 35 14.37 2.02 -15.15
CA ARG A 35 13.00 1.49 -15.38
C ARG A 35 12.29 1.07 -14.10
N ALA A 36 13.02 0.67 -13.06
CA ALA A 36 12.43 0.33 -11.77
C ALA A 36 11.71 1.52 -11.15
N PHE A 37 12.13 2.75 -11.46
CA PHE A 37 11.47 3.98 -11.00
C PHE A 37 9.99 4.02 -11.39
N VAL A 38 9.62 3.56 -12.59
CA VAL A 38 8.22 3.58 -13.05
C VAL A 38 7.35 2.63 -12.22
N ALA A 39 7.88 1.45 -11.88
CA ALA A 39 7.18 0.49 -11.02
C ALA A 39 7.09 0.98 -9.57
N LEU A 40 8.14 1.60 -9.06
CA LEU A 40 8.19 2.19 -7.71
C LEU A 40 7.23 3.39 -7.57
N LEU A 41 7.24 4.32 -8.53
CA LEU A 41 6.32 5.45 -8.57
C LEU A 41 4.86 4.97 -8.60
N SER A 42 4.59 3.93 -9.40
CA SER A 42 3.28 3.29 -9.47
C SER A 42 2.90 2.60 -8.14
N SER A 43 3.87 2.02 -7.43
CA SER A 43 3.68 1.39 -6.11
C SER A 43 3.29 2.41 -5.03
N TYR A 44 3.76 3.64 -5.16
CA TYR A 44 3.40 4.77 -4.30
C TYR A 44 1.92 5.15 -4.42
N ALA A 45 1.32 4.92 -5.60
CA ALA A 45 -0.12 5.04 -5.75
C ALA A 45 -0.82 3.79 -5.23
N CYS A 46 -0.45 2.61 -5.75
CA CYS A 46 -0.96 1.33 -5.28
C CYS A 46 0.07 0.22 -5.49
N ALA A 47 0.35 -0.57 -4.45
CA ALA A 47 1.36 -1.62 -4.48
C ALA A 47 1.04 -2.73 -5.51
N VAL A 48 -0.23 -3.11 -5.68
CA VAL A 48 -0.64 -4.21 -6.58
C VAL A 48 -0.26 -3.96 -8.05
N PRO A 49 -0.69 -2.86 -8.71
CA PRO A 49 -0.26 -2.56 -10.08
C PRO A 49 1.22 -2.22 -10.17
N GLY A 50 1.82 -1.60 -9.15
CA GLY A 50 3.26 -1.35 -9.10
C GLY A 50 4.09 -2.64 -9.16
N ILE A 51 3.71 -3.65 -8.38
CA ILE A 51 4.29 -4.99 -8.40
C ILE A 51 4.09 -5.65 -9.77
N MET A 52 2.89 -5.56 -10.38
CA MET A 52 2.66 -6.11 -11.72
C MET A 52 3.49 -5.42 -12.80
N ALA A 53 3.77 -4.12 -12.67
CA ALA A 53 4.59 -3.36 -13.62
C ALA A 53 6.06 -3.81 -13.62
N THR A 54 6.54 -4.43 -12.54
CA THR A 54 7.91 -4.97 -12.46
C THR A 54 8.21 -6.05 -13.51
N ARG A 55 7.19 -6.67 -14.13
CA ARG A 55 7.36 -7.62 -15.24
C ARG A 55 8.09 -7.04 -16.44
N THR A 56 8.12 -5.71 -16.57
CA THR A 56 8.81 -5.00 -17.66
C THR A 56 10.32 -4.88 -17.43
N LEU A 57 10.82 -5.16 -16.22
CA LEU A 57 12.24 -5.18 -15.90
C LEU A 57 12.91 -6.39 -16.57
N PRO A 58 13.94 -6.20 -17.40
CA PRO A 58 14.65 -7.29 -18.08
C PRO A 58 15.42 -8.16 -17.09
N SER A 59 15.99 -7.55 -16.05
CA SER A 59 16.76 -8.27 -15.04
C SER A 59 15.82 -8.91 -13.99
N PRO A 60 15.92 -10.23 -13.75
CA PRO A 60 15.10 -10.88 -12.73
C PRO A 60 15.50 -10.45 -11.31
N ARG A 61 16.76 -10.03 -11.12
CA ARG A 61 17.27 -9.54 -9.82
C ARG A 61 16.63 -8.20 -9.46
N ASP A 62 16.61 -7.24 -10.38
CA ASP A 62 15.98 -5.93 -10.13
C ASP A 62 14.48 -6.06 -10.00
N ARG A 63 13.86 -7.00 -10.73
CA ARG A 63 12.45 -7.36 -10.54
C ARG A 63 12.17 -7.80 -9.11
N LEU A 64 12.94 -8.76 -8.58
CA LEU A 64 12.76 -9.25 -7.21
C LEU A 64 13.00 -8.17 -6.15
N VAL A 65 14.07 -7.37 -6.29
CA VAL A 65 14.33 -6.26 -5.37
C VAL A 65 13.18 -5.25 -5.40
N THR A 66 12.69 -4.88 -6.58
CA THR A 66 11.57 -3.93 -6.71
C THR A 66 10.28 -4.49 -6.10
N ILE A 67 9.99 -5.78 -6.27
CA ILE A 67 8.83 -6.44 -5.64
C ILE A 67 8.95 -6.42 -4.10
N LEU A 68 10.13 -6.73 -3.56
CA LEU A 68 10.37 -6.77 -2.10
C LEU A 68 10.32 -5.38 -1.45
N VAL A 69 10.67 -4.35 -2.22
CA VAL A 69 10.73 -2.96 -1.75
C VAL A 69 9.39 -2.23 -1.93
N ALA A 70 8.54 -2.65 -2.86
CA ALA A 70 7.23 -2.04 -3.11
C ALA A 70 6.35 -1.88 -1.85
N PRO A 71 6.27 -2.85 -0.90
CA PRO A 71 5.47 -2.71 0.33
C PRO A 71 5.98 -1.66 1.32
N LEU A 72 7.27 -1.29 1.23
CA LEU A 72 7.87 -0.24 2.06
C LEU A 72 7.46 1.16 1.60
N MET A 73 6.96 1.29 0.37
CA MET A 73 6.40 2.53 -0.13
C MET A 73 5.01 2.76 0.47
N THR A 74 4.70 4.03 0.73
CA THR A 74 3.41 4.43 1.28
C THR A 74 2.39 4.52 0.14
N CYS A 75 1.46 3.55 0.07
CA CYS A 75 0.35 3.59 -0.88
C CYS A 75 -0.76 4.53 -0.42
N SER A 76 -1.63 4.96 -1.35
CA SER A 76 -2.75 5.88 -1.05
C SER A 76 -3.70 5.34 0.02
N ALA A 77 -3.84 4.01 0.13
CA ALA A 77 -4.68 3.36 1.14
C ALA A 77 -4.19 3.56 2.58
N ARG A 78 -2.92 3.96 2.79
CA ARG A 78 -2.39 4.28 4.12
C ARG A 78 -2.67 5.72 4.56
N LEU A 79 -3.09 6.59 3.65
CA LEU A 79 -3.36 8.01 3.96
C LEU A 79 -4.42 8.20 5.05
N PRO A 80 -5.59 7.51 5.03
CA PRO A 80 -6.59 7.69 6.06
C PRO A 80 -6.08 7.31 7.46
N VAL A 81 -5.28 6.25 7.54
CA VAL A 81 -4.67 5.80 8.80
C VAL A 81 -3.67 6.83 9.32
N TYR A 82 -2.81 7.35 8.44
CA TYR A 82 -1.87 8.41 8.83
C TYR A 82 -2.61 9.69 9.23
N ALA A 83 -3.66 10.07 8.52
CA ALA A 83 -4.48 11.22 8.87
C ALA A 83 -5.14 11.06 10.25
N LEU A 84 -5.67 9.87 10.55
CA LEU A 84 -6.29 9.57 11.84
C LEU A 84 -5.26 9.59 12.99
N LEU A 85 -4.12 8.94 12.81
CA LEU A 85 -3.05 8.92 13.82
C LEU A 85 -2.46 10.31 14.05
N ILE A 86 -2.19 11.06 12.98
CA ILE A 86 -1.69 12.44 13.07
C ILE A 86 -2.75 13.32 13.74
N GLY A 87 -4.03 13.19 13.37
CA GLY A 87 -5.12 13.95 13.98
C GLY A 87 -5.29 13.65 15.48
N ALA A 88 -5.05 12.42 15.91
CA ALA A 88 -5.19 12.01 17.30
C ALA A 88 -3.99 12.38 18.19
N PHE A 89 -2.77 12.22 17.67
CA PHE A 89 -1.55 12.33 18.49
C PHE A 89 -0.73 13.61 18.24
N VAL A 90 -0.96 14.30 17.13
CA VAL A 90 -0.12 15.44 16.73
C VAL A 90 -0.92 16.75 16.87
N PRO A 91 -0.46 17.70 17.70
CA PRO A 91 -1.17 18.95 17.93
C PRO A 91 -1.23 19.80 16.64
N ALA A 92 -2.35 20.47 16.43
CA ALA A 92 -2.57 21.36 15.29
C ALA A 92 -1.88 22.72 15.49
N THR A 93 -0.56 22.73 15.58
CA THR A 93 0.25 23.95 15.67
C THR A 93 0.79 24.33 14.30
N THR A 94 0.77 25.63 13.99
CA THR A 94 1.40 26.19 12.80
C THR A 94 2.87 26.42 13.10
N VAL A 95 3.77 25.85 12.29
CA VAL A 95 5.21 25.98 12.49
C VAL A 95 5.72 27.20 11.73
N TRP A 96 5.52 27.23 10.42
CA TRP A 96 5.98 28.29 9.52
C TRP A 96 4.83 28.72 8.60
N GLY A 97 4.13 29.81 8.95
CA GLY A 97 3.04 30.38 8.15
C GLY A 97 1.93 29.36 7.83
N PRO A 98 1.67 29.01 6.56
CA PRO A 98 0.61 28.06 6.17
C PRO A 98 0.95 26.58 6.45
N ILE A 99 2.17 26.26 6.90
CA ILE A 99 2.61 24.88 7.12
C ILE A 99 2.31 24.47 8.56
N GLY A 100 1.26 23.66 8.73
CA GLY A 100 0.93 22.99 9.98
C GLY A 100 1.87 21.84 10.30
N LEU A 101 2.12 21.61 11.59
CA LEU A 101 2.96 20.52 12.09
C LEU A 101 2.45 19.16 11.60
N GLN A 102 1.13 18.97 11.54
CA GLN A 102 0.49 17.77 11.00
C GLN A 102 0.87 17.47 9.54
N GLY A 103 0.93 18.51 8.70
CA GLY A 103 1.37 18.38 7.31
C GLY A 103 2.85 18.04 7.20
N LEU A 104 3.68 18.60 8.09
CA LEU A 104 5.11 18.30 8.13
C LEU A 104 5.38 16.85 8.57
N VAL A 105 4.61 16.35 9.53
CA VAL A 105 4.68 14.94 9.96
C VAL A 105 4.25 14.01 8.83
N LEU A 106 3.15 14.32 8.13
CA LEU A 106 2.71 13.53 6.98
C LEU A 106 3.79 13.49 5.88
N LEU A 107 4.38 14.64 5.55
CA LEU A 107 5.48 14.74 4.59
C LEU A 107 6.71 13.92 5.05
N GLY A 108 7.04 13.99 6.34
CA GLY A 108 8.14 13.24 6.93
C GLY A 108 7.94 11.73 6.83
N LEU A 109 6.73 11.23 7.15
CA LEU A 109 6.39 9.80 7.01
C LEU A 109 6.47 9.34 5.54
N TYR A 110 6.01 10.18 4.60
CA TYR A 110 6.10 9.91 3.17
C TYR A 110 7.54 9.83 2.66
N ALA A 111 8.36 10.82 3.03
CA ALA A 111 9.77 10.86 2.70
C ALA A 111 10.50 9.65 3.30
N LEU A 112 10.25 9.35 4.58
CA LEU A 112 10.88 8.24 5.29
C LEU A 112 10.56 6.89 4.65
N GLY A 113 9.31 6.67 4.20
CA GLY A 113 8.94 5.46 3.45
C GLY A 113 9.72 5.33 2.13
N GLY A 114 9.86 6.44 1.38
CA GLY A 114 10.66 6.46 0.14
C GLY A 114 12.16 6.19 0.39
N PHE A 115 12.74 6.82 1.42
CA PHE A 115 14.12 6.61 1.81
C PHE A 115 14.36 5.18 2.31
N ALA A 116 13.48 4.64 3.15
CA ALA A 116 13.56 3.27 3.65
C ALA A 116 13.49 2.25 2.51
N ALA A 117 12.64 2.49 1.51
CA ALA A 117 12.55 1.67 0.31
C ALA A 117 13.88 1.66 -0.48
N LEU A 118 14.46 2.84 -0.75
CA LEU A 118 15.74 2.95 -1.46
C LEU A 118 16.91 2.37 -0.67
N ALA A 119 16.95 2.60 0.64
CA ALA A 119 17.98 2.05 1.52
C ALA A 119 17.91 0.52 1.55
N THR A 120 16.70 -0.03 1.68
CA THR A 120 16.48 -1.48 1.67
C THR A 120 16.87 -2.08 0.31
N ALA A 121 16.51 -1.43 -0.80
CA ALA A 121 16.96 -1.85 -2.13
C ALA A 121 18.49 -1.91 -2.24
N ALA A 122 19.20 -0.86 -1.76
CA ALA A 122 20.66 -0.83 -1.78
C ALA A 122 21.26 -1.95 -0.93
N ILE A 123 20.70 -2.22 0.26
CA ILE A 123 21.13 -3.31 1.12
C ILE A 123 20.94 -4.65 0.41
N LEU A 124 19.75 -4.94 -0.13
CA LEU A 124 19.48 -6.20 -0.82
C LEU A 124 20.39 -6.41 -2.04
N LYS A 125 20.65 -5.37 -2.83
CA LYS A 125 21.56 -5.44 -3.98
C LYS A 125 23.01 -5.68 -3.57
N LYS A 126 23.42 -5.18 -2.40
CA LYS A 126 24.79 -5.35 -1.90
C LYS A 126 25.01 -6.68 -1.17
N THR A 127 23.99 -7.25 -0.56
CA THR A 127 24.11 -8.47 0.28
C THR A 127 23.49 -9.71 -0.35
N VAL A 128 22.18 -9.71 -0.58
CA VAL A 128 21.40 -10.92 -0.93
C VAL A 128 21.39 -11.21 -2.43
N LEU A 129 21.38 -10.16 -3.26
CA LEU A 129 21.22 -10.25 -4.72
C LEU A 129 22.34 -9.52 -5.46
N PRO A 130 23.63 -9.88 -5.24
CA PRO A 130 24.76 -9.23 -5.89
C PRO A 130 24.68 -9.44 -7.42
N GLY A 131 24.98 -8.40 -8.20
CA GLY A 131 24.99 -8.47 -9.66
C GLY A 131 25.21 -7.11 -10.29
N GLU A 132 25.90 -7.08 -11.44
CA GLU A 132 26.12 -5.85 -12.21
C GLU A 132 24.80 -5.32 -12.76
N ALA A 133 24.63 -4.00 -12.69
CA ALA A 133 23.54 -3.33 -13.39
C ALA A 133 23.80 -3.48 -14.89
N LEU A 134 22.81 -4.02 -15.62
CA LEU A 134 22.89 -4.14 -17.08
C LEU A 134 23.05 -2.73 -17.68
N PRO A 135 23.84 -2.56 -18.75
CA PRO A 135 23.97 -1.28 -19.43
C PRO A 135 22.58 -0.77 -19.84
N PHE A 136 22.19 0.39 -19.31
CA PHE A 136 20.90 0.98 -19.61
C PHE A 136 20.91 1.61 -21.01
N THR A 137 20.68 0.80 -22.04
CA THR A 137 20.46 1.28 -23.41
C THR A 137 18.97 1.47 -23.63
N MET A 138 18.46 2.67 -23.33
CA MET A 138 17.09 3.05 -23.64
C MET A 138 17.07 3.95 -24.88
N GLU A 139 16.53 3.45 -25.99
CA GLU A 139 16.19 4.30 -27.12
C GLU A 139 15.07 5.25 -26.69
N LEU A 140 15.34 6.56 -26.71
CA LEU A 140 14.39 7.56 -26.22
C LEU A 140 13.16 7.57 -27.15
N PRO A 141 11.94 7.25 -26.65
CA PRO A 141 10.76 7.25 -27.50
C PRO A 141 10.39 8.68 -27.94
N SER A 142 9.97 8.81 -29.19
CA SER A 142 9.42 10.07 -29.71
C SER A 142 8.09 10.41 -29.01
N TYR A 143 7.87 11.70 -28.73
CA TYR A 143 6.64 12.18 -28.12
C TYR A 143 5.48 11.90 -29.08
N ARG A 144 4.56 11.02 -28.71
CA ARG A 144 3.38 10.69 -29.52
C ARG A 144 2.15 10.83 -28.65
N LEU A 145 1.14 11.53 -29.16
CA LEU A 145 -0.16 11.61 -28.50
C LEU A 145 -0.90 10.30 -28.76
N PRO A 146 -1.19 9.50 -27.72
CA PRO A 146 -1.92 8.26 -27.91
C PRO A 146 -3.36 8.54 -28.33
N PRO A 147 -3.94 7.72 -29.23
CA PRO A 147 -5.34 7.83 -29.56
C PRO A 147 -6.19 7.55 -28.32
N VAL A 148 -7.15 8.43 -28.01
CA VAL A 148 -8.00 8.36 -26.80
C VAL A 148 -8.69 7.00 -26.65
N ARG A 149 -9.09 6.38 -27.77
CA ARG A 149 -9.69 5.02 -27.78
C ARG A 149 -8.77 3.96 -27.21
N LEU A 150 -7.46 4.03 -27.51
CA LEU A 150 -6.48 3.08 -27.00
C LEU A 150 -6.30 3.25 -25.50
N VAL A 151 -6.09 4.48 -25.03
CA VAL A 151 -5.98 4.79 -23.59
C VAL A 151 -7.23 4.32 -22.84
N ALA A 152 -8.42 4.61 -23.35
CA ALA A 152 -9.67 4.18 -22.73
C ALA A 152 -9.78 2.65 -22.64
N SER A 153 -9.41 1.93 -23.69
CA SER A 153 -9.43 0.45 -23.68
C SER A 153 -8.43 -0.15 -22.68
N GLN A 154 -7.23 0.43 -22.57
CA GLN A 154 -6.20 0.00 -21.62
C GLN A 154 -6.63 0.26 -20.17
N VAL A 155 -7.14 1.46 -19.90
CA VAL A 155 -7.67 1.84 -18.59
C VAL A 155 -8.82 0.92 -18.20
N TRP A 156 -9.74 0.64 -19.13
CA TRP A 156 -10.87 -0.25 -18.87
C TRP A 156 -10.41 -1.67 -18.57
N GLY A 157 -9.48 -2.21 -19.36
CA GLY A 157 -8.89 -3.53 -19.13
C GLY A 157 -8.23 -3.66 -17.76
N SER A 158 -7.41 -2.67 -17.37
CA SER A 158 -6.72 -2.65 -16.08
C SER A 158 -7.68 -2.42 -14.91
N ALA A 159 -8.69 -1.56 -15.07
CA ALA A 159 -9.73 -1.36 -14.06
C ALA A 159 -10.55 -2.65 -13.85
N TRP A 160 -10.90 -3.35 -14.92
CA TRP A 160 -11.63 -4.61 -14.85
C TRP A 160 -10.79 -5.74 -14.24
N ALA A 161 -9.51 -5.82 -14.61
CA ALA A 161 -8.56 -6.77 -14.02
C ALA A 161 -8.39 -6.53 -12.52
N PHE A 162 -8.28 -5.26 -12.10
CA PHE A 162 -8.24 -4.88 -10.69
C PHE A 162 -9.53 -5.29 -9.97
N LEU A 163 -10.69 -4.98 -10.54
CA LEU A 163 -11.98 -5.33 -9.95
C LEU A 163 -12.15 -6.84 -9.77
N LYS A 164 -11.78 -7.65 -10.77
CA LYS A 164 -11.87 -9.12 -10.66
C LYS A 164 -10.85 -9.71 -9.71
N ARG A 165 -9.60 -9.25 -9.72
CA ARG A 165 -8.53 -9.87 -8.92
C ARG A 165 -8.53 -9.35 -7.49
N ALA A 166 -8.43 -8.04 -7.30
CA ALA A 166 -8.41 -7.44 -5.97
C ALA A 166 -9.81 -7.45 -5.34
N GLY A 167 -10.85 -7.12 -6.11
CA GLY A 167 -12.22 -7.07 -5.59
C GLY A 167 -12.74 -8.41 -5.09
N THR A 168 -12.41 -9.53 -5.76
CA THR A 168 -12.80 -10.87 -5.28
C THR A 168 -12.14 -11.20 -3.95
N ILE A 169 -10.85 -10.88 -3.79
CA ILE A 169 -10.11 -11.11 -2.54
C ILE A 169 -10.67 -10.22 -1.42
N ILE A 170 -10.86 -8.92 -1.69
CA ILE A 170 -11.41 -7.95 -0.73
C ILE A 170 -12.80 -8.41 -0.27
N LEU A 171 -13.70 -8.74 -1.20
CA LEU A 171 -15.05 -9.17 -0.87
C LEU A 171 -15.07 -10.45 -0.04
N LEU A 172 -14.22 -11.42 -0.39
CA LEU A 172 -14.09 -12.67 0.37
C LEU A 172 -13.59 -12.40 1.78
N VAL A 173 -12.52 -11.61 1.94
CA VAL A 173 -11.96 -11.26 3.26
C VAL A 173 -12.96 -10.44 4.07
N SER A 174 -13.65 -9.47 3.48
CA SER A 174 -14.70 -8.68 4.15
C SER A 174 -15.87 -9.56 4.59
N MET A 175 -16.31 -10.52 3.77
CA MET A 175 -17.37 -11.45 4.12
C MET A 175 -16.94 -12.39 5.26
N VAL A 176 -15.71 -12.90 5.22
CA VAL A 176 -15.13 -13.74 6.26
C VAL A 176 -14.97 -12.94 7.56
N LEU A 177 -14.36 -11.76 7.53
CA LEU A 177 -14.22 -10.90 8.71
C LEU A 177 -15.58 -10.52 9.30
N TRP A 178 -16.54 -10.15 8.45
CA TRP A 178 -17.91 -9.87 8.89
C TRP A 178 -18.53 -11.09 9.56
N ALA A 179 -18.37 -12.29 8.99
CA ALA A 179 -18.89 -13.52 9.58
C ALA A 179 -18.22 -13.82 10.94
N LEU A 180 -16.89 -13.69 11.05
CA LEU A 180 -16.15 -13.90 12.30
C LEU A 180 -16.51 -12.88 13.39
N LEU A 181 -16.75 -11.62 13.02
CA LEU A 181 -17.13 -10.55 13.95
C LEU A 181 -18.61 -10.59 14.35
N THR A 182 -19.46 -11.21 13.52
CA THR A 182 -20.93 -11.20 13.70
C THR A 182 -21.48 -12.49 14.32
N PHE A 183 -20.86 -13.64 14.06
CA PHE A 183 -21.37 -14.93 14.53
C PHE A 183 -20.47 -15.54 15.62
N PRO A 184 -21.05 -16.23 16.62
CA PRO A 184 -22.48 -16.36 16.94
C PRO A 184 -23.06 -15.04 17.48
N ARG A 185 -24.32 -14.74 17.11
CA ARG A 185 -25.04 -13.57 17.64
C ARG A 185 -25.60 -13.91 19.02
N LEU A 186 -25.48 -12.98 19.95
CA LEU A 186 -26.19 -13.05 21.23
C LEU A 186 -27.68 -12.76 20.97
N ASP A 187 -28.57 -13.54 21.55
CA ASP A 187 -30.01 -13.22 21.51
C ASP A 187 -30.24 -11.88 22.21
N ARG A 188 -30.89 -10.95 21.52
CA ARG A 188 -31.24 -9.64 22.09
C ARG A 188 -32.33 -9.82 23.14
N THR A 189 -31.94 -10.16 24.36
CA THR A 189 -32.81 -10.01 25.53
C THR A 189 -33.15 -8.53 25.67
N ALA A 190 -34.45 -8.22 25.75
CA ALA A 190 -35.05 -6.92 25.43
C ALA A 190 -34.70 -5.73 26.36
N GLU A 191 -33.66 -5.82 27.19
CA GLU A 191 -33.36 -4.82 28.23
C GLU A 191 -31.92 -4.24 28.20
N ILE A 192 -31.11 -4.57 27.19
CA ILE A 192 -29.71 -4.12 27.09
C ILE A 192 -29.58 -2.95 26.10
N GLY A 193 -28.91 -1.86 26.51
CA GLY A 193 -28.64 -0.71 25.63
C GLY A 193 -27.78 -1.07 24.41
N ASP A 194 -27.97 -0.38 23.28
CA ASP A 194 -27.35 -0.71 21.99
C ASP A 194 -25.80 -0.82 22.03
N THR A 195 -25.14 0.01 22.84
CA THR A 195 -23.68 0.01 23.01
C THR A 195 -23.17 -1.20 23.79
N GLU A 196 -23.96 -1.69 24.75
CA GLU A 196 -23.62 -2.81 25.62
C GLU A 196 -23.94 -4.14 24.93
N TYR A 197 -25.04 -4.20 24.18
CA TYR A 197 -25.34 -5.31 23.27
C TYR A 197 -24.25 -5.50 22.19
N ALA A 198 -23.77 -4.41 21.59
CA ALA A 198 -22.69 -4.48 20.60
C ALA A 198 -21.38 -5.00 21.20
N ARG A 199 -21.05 -4.63 22.44
CA ARG A 199 -19.86 -5.12 23.16
C ARG A 199 -19.97 -6.60 23.49
N ALA A 200 -21.09 -7.03 24.08
CA ALA A 200 -21.33 -8.42 24.44
C ALA A 200 -21.39 -9.34 23.20
N SER A 201 -21.97 -8.85 22.10
CA SER A 201 -22.02 -9.59 20.84
C SER A 201 -20.62 -9.77 20.22
N LEU A 202 -19.76 -8.74 20.27
CA LEU A 202 -18.39 -8.84 19.78
C LEU A 202 -17.52 -9.78 20.63
N GLU A 203 -17.71 -9.78 21.95
CA GLU A 203 -16.98 -10.67 22.87
C GLU A 203 -17.27 -12.15 22.60
N GLN A 204 -18.54 -12.49 22.35
CA GLN A 204 -18.95 -13.87 22.06
C GLN A 204 -18.72 -14.31 20.62
N SER A 205 -18.51 -13.37 19.71
CA SER A 205 -18.19 -13.65 18.32
C SER A 205 -16.95 -14.55 18.20
N VAL A 206 -16.81 -15.29 17.09
CA VAL A 206 -15.62 -16.12 16.83
C VAL A 206 -14.35 -15.28 16.89
N ALA A 207 -14.41 -14.03 16.40
CA ALA A 207 -13.30 -13.07 16.50
C ALA A 207 -12.99 -12.72 17.96
N GLY A 208 -13.98 -12.45 18.81
CA GLY A 208 -13.82 -12.18 20.24
C GLY A 208 -13.16 -13.35 20.98
N ARG A 209 -13.61 -14.57 20.71
CA ARG A 209 -13.01 -15.80 21.26
C ARG A 209 -11.57 -16.02 20.81
N MET A 210 -11.25 -15.72 19.55
CA MET A 210 -9.86 -15.71 19.07
C MET A 210 -9.02 -14.62 19.76
N GLY A 211 -9.61 -13.46 20.04
CA GLY A 211 -8.98 -12.39 20.82
C GLY A 211 -8.59 -12.83 22.23
N HIS A 212 -9.52 -13.48 22.94
CA HIS A 212 -9.25 -14.06 24.27
C HIS A 212 -8.25 -15.21 24.24
N ALA A 213 -8.20 -16.00 23.16
CA ALA A 213 -7.18 -17.04 23.00
C ALA A 213 -5.76 -16.46 22.83
N ILE A 214 -5.64 -15.29 22.23
CA ILE A 214 -4.37 -14.57 22.04
C ILE A 214 -4.02 -13.72 23.26
N GLU A 215 -5.01 -13.31 24.05
CA GLU A 215 -4.88 -12.51 25.28
C GLU A 215 -3.69 -12.90 26.16
N PRO A 216 -3.48 -14.17 26.59
CA PRO A 216 -2.38 -14.51 27.49
C PRO A 216 -0.98 -14.20 26.93
N LEU A 217 -0.84 -14.12 25.60
CA LEU A 217 0.42 -13.75 24.95
C LEU A 217 0.62 -12.22 24.89
N ILE A 218 -0.46 -11.45 24.86
CA ILE A 218 -0.43 -9.98 24.74
C ILE A 218 -0.63 -9.24 26.08
N THR A 219 -1.16 -9.91 27.11
CA THR A 219 -1.22 -9.39 28.48
C THR A 219 0.12 -8.87 29.01
N PRO A 220 1.29 -9.52 28.78
CA PRO A 220 2.57 -8.95 29.24
C PRO A 220 2.95 -7.63 28.55
N LEU A 221 2.33 -7.28 27.43
CA LEU A 221 2.49 -5.98 26.76
C LEU A 221 1.47 -4.92 27.22
N GLY A 222 0.54 -5.28 28.13
CA GLY A 222 -0.51 -4.39 28.61
C GLY A 222 -1.67 -4.18 27.63
N PHE A 223 -1.87 -5.12 26.69
CA PHE A 223 -2.96 -5.05 25.71
C PHE A 223 -4.13 -5.96 26.07
N ASP A 224 -5.35 -5.43 25.95
CA ASP A 224 -6.60 -6.19 26.13
C ASP A 224 -6.94 -7.05 24.90
N TRP A 225 -7.80 -8.06 25.08
CA TRP A 225 -8.35 -8.88 23.99
C TRP A 225 -8.93 -8.07 22.82
N LYS A 226 -9.49 -6.87 23.08
CA LYS A 226 -10.01 -5.96 22.03
C LYS A 226 -8.92 -5.50 21.07
N ILE A 227 -7.75 -5.19 21.60
CA ILE A 227 -6.56 -4.82 20.82
C ILE A 227 -6.03 -6.06 20.11
N GLY A 228 -6.12 -7.25 20.72
CA GLY A 228 -5.82 -8.53 20.08
C GLY A 228 -6.69 -8.83 18.86
N VAL A 229 -8.02 -8.68 18.98
CA VAL A 229 -8.95 -8.79 17.84
C VAL A 229 -8.65 -7.73 16.79
N GLY A 230 -8.40 -6.48 17.21
CA GLY A 230 -7.99 -5.40 16.33
C GLY A 230 -6.69 -5.69 15.59
N LEU A 231 -5.70 -6.32 16.22
CA LEU A 231 -4.43 -6.73 15.61
C LEU A 231 -4.64 -7.79 14.54
N VAL A 232 -5.38 -8.87 14.86
CA VAL A 232 -5.69 -9.95 13.91
C VAL A 232 -6.52 -9.42 12.74
N ALA A 233 -7.56 -8.63 13.04
CA ALA A 233 -8.39 -8.00 12.02
C ALA A 233 -7.57 -7.02 11.18
N SER A 234 -6.65 -6.24 11.78
CA SER A 234 -5.80 -5.30 11.03
C SER A 234 -4.78 -5.98 10.14
N LEU A 235 -4.32 -7.19 10.48
CA LEU A 235 -3.43 -7.97 9.62
C LEU A 235 -4.17 -8.46 8.37
N ALA A 236 -5.39 -8.95 8.56
CA ALA A 236 -6.28 -9.36 7.46
C ALA A 236 -6.80 -8.15 6.65
N ALA A 237 -7.05 -7.03 7.31
CA ALA A 237 -7.61 -5.82 6.72
C ALA A 237 -6.55 -4.83 6.21
N ARG A 238 -5.25 -5.06 6.42
CA ARG A 238 -4.17 -4.16 5.98
C ARG A 238 -4.15 -3.90 4.48
N GLU A 239 -4.75 -4.82 3.71
CA GLU A 239 -4.95 -4.76 2.26
C GLU A 239 -6.39 -4.42 1.85
N VAL A 240 -7.32 -4.34 2.81
CA VAL A 240 -8.77 -4.13 2.61
C VAL A 240 -9.23 -2.74 3.04
N ILE A 241 -8.49 -2.07 3.92
CA ILE A 241 -8.76 -0.68 4.32
C ILE A 241 -8.45 0.21 3.11
N VAL A 242 -9.50 0.56 2.37
CA VAL A 242 -9.50 1.51 1.23
C VAL A 242 -10.42 2.66 1.56
#